data_AF-A0A0C3FB04-F1
#
_entry.id   AF-A0A0C3FB04-F1
#
_cell.length_a   1.000
_cell.length_b   1.000
_cell.length_c   1.000
_cell.angle_alpha   90.00
_cell.angle_beta   90.00
_cell.angle_gamma   90.00
#
_symmetry.space_group_name_H-M   'P 1'
#
loop_
_entity.id
_entity.type
_entity.pdbx_description
1 polymer ?
#
loop_
_entity_poly.entity_id
_entity_poly.type
_entity_poly.pdbx_seq_one_letter_code
_entity_poly.pdbx_strand_id
1 'polypeptide(L)'
;MLVHAVMDLLRGSLTVVPEKDERKKEEKRMLMSLEVWSKAQNLLAKLDSHLKGTCTLTELQDLYDRFVTFLEALRVEKLPAEFLEIKRNAHKVMRPYHSQTLQLVSQCRTLAGYFLKYNNAKNLEALVAALEAAVNALKEATNAINKIEQHTESAAAVKAFANARAEIEKCFKQYDLESGASERSKNMEMAQKKDKERLEQLNTRFSKGDTSKPASLSLIKVTLKVNGKPDVTYETEDTTALSAILWKRAQNEPSLLQGHFEHIASGKRERERIGHNNQVKQIGGTGSTRILYLVSA
;
A
#
# COMPACT_ATOMS: atom_id res chain seq x y z
N MET A 1 -21.77 -32.37 23.99
CA MET A 1 -20.71 -31.35 24.19
C MET A 1 -21.14 -29.94 23.77
N LEU A 2 -21.71 -29.73 22.57
CA LEU A 2 -22.18 -28.40 22.13
C LEU A 2 -23.38 -27.82 22.92
N VAL A 3 -24.30 -28.68 23.41
CA VAL A 3 -25.42 -28.24 24.26
C VAL A 3 -24.95 -27.70 25.61
N HIS A 4 -23.85 -28.22 26.17
CA HIS A 4 -23.23 -27.68 27.38
C HIS A 4 -22.58 -26.33 27.11
N ALA A 5 -21.89 -26.16 25.98
CA ALA A 5 -21.29 -24.87 25.61
C ALA A 5 -22.33 -23.75 25.40
N VAL A 6 -23.50 -24.08 24.82
CA VAL A 6 -24.61 -23.11 24.64
C VAL A 6 -25.32 -22.81 25.96
N MET A 7 -25.51 -23.82 26.83
CA MET A 7 -26.06 -23.64 28.18
C MET A 7 -25.12 -22.87 29.11
N ASP A 8 -23.81 -23.05 28.99
CA ASP A 8 -22.79 -22.32 29.76
C ASP A 8 -22.68 -20.87 29.28
N LEU A 9 -22.93 -20.59 27.98
CA LEU A 9 -23.05 -19.23 27.46
C LEU A 9 -24.33 -18.53 27.93
N LEU A 10 -25.44 -19.28 28.07
CA LEU A 10 -26.74 -18.76 28.54
C LEU A 10 -26.78 -18.60 30.08
N ARG A 11 -26.07 -19.44 30.84
CA ARG A 11 -25.89 -19.28 32.30
C ARG A 11 -24.82 -18.24 32.65
N GLY A 12 -23.93 -17.92 31.72
CA GLY A 12 -22.79 -17.01 31.91
C GLY A 12 -23.09 -15.51 31.81
N SER A 13 -24.31 -15.03 32.03
CA SER A 13 -24.53 -13.59 32.23
C SER A 13 -24.21 -13.23 33.68
N LEU A 14 -23.07 -12.57 33.95
CA LEU A 14 -22.96 -11.39 34.84
C LEU A 14 -21.54 -10.97 35.24
N THR A 15 -20.47 -11.66 34.84
CA THR A 15 -19.13 -11.08 35.04
C THR A 15 -18.75 -10.25 33.83
N VAL A 16 -19.04 -8.94 33.90
CA VAL A 16 -18.47 -7.90 33.03
C VAL A 16 -16.97 -7.83 33.34
N VAL A 17 -16.21 -8.80 32.86
CA VAL A 17 -14.76 -8.67 32.75
C VAL A 17 -14.53 -7.77 31.53
N PRO A 18 -13.82 -6.64 31.66
CA PRO A 18 -13.52 -5.78 30.53
C PRO A 18 -12.57 -6.52 29.58
N GLU A 19 -13.15 -7.20 28.59
CA GLU A 19 -12.42 -7.85 27.51
C GLU A 19 -11.85 -6.77 26.59
N LYS A 20 -10.51 -6.69 26.51
CA LYS A 20 -9.77 -5.72 25.67
C LYS A 20 -9.97 -5.92 24.16
N ASP A 21 -10.63 -7.00 23.76
CA ASP A 21 -10.78 -7.39 22.36
C ASP A 21 -12.13 -6.90 21.83
N GLU A 22 -12.12 -5.78 21.11
CA GLU A 22 -13.29 -5.16 20.46
C GLU A 22 -14.11 -6.19 19.64
N ARG A 23 -13.46 -7.23 19.10
CA ARG A 23 -14.08 -8.33 18.34
C ARG A 23 -15.11 -9.11 19.16
N LYS A 24 -14.75 -9.53 20.37
CA LYS A 24 -15.62 -10.32 21.26
C LYS A 24 -16.79 -9.50 21.79
N LYS A 25 -16.61 -8.18 21.91
CA LYS A 25 -17.62 -7.25 22.40
C LYS A 25 -18.74 -7.05 21.38
N GLU A 26 -18.40 -7.01 20.10
CA GLU A 26 -19.37 -6.83 19.02
C GLU A 26 -20.10 -8.13 18.67
N GLU A 27 -19.40 -9.28 18.69
CA GLU A 27 -20.02 -10.61 18.61
C GLU A 27 -21.02 -10.84 19.75
N LYS A 28 -20.65 -10.48 20.99
CA LYS A 28 -21.58 -10.52 22.14
C LYS A 28 -22.81 -9.64 21.90
N ARG A 29 -22.65 -8.43 21.34
CA ARG A 29 -23.79 -7.55 21.03
C ARG A 29 -24.72 -8.13 19.96
N MET A 30 -24.17 -8.76 18.92
CA MET A 30 -24.97 -9.39 17.87
C MET A 30 -25.71 -10.63 18.38
N LEU A 31 -25.06 -11.46 19.20
CA LEU A 31 -25.70 -12.60 19.86
C LEU A 31 -26.76 -12.17 20.90
N MET A 32 -26.61 -10.96 21.46
CA MET A 32 -27.60 -10.32 22.34
C MET A 32 -28.70 -9.58 21.55
N SER A 33 -28.71 -9.63 20.21
CA SER A 33 -29.74 -8.96 19.43
C SER A 33 -31.12 -9.58 19.68
N LEU A 34 -32.15 -8.73 19.61
CA LEU A 34 -33.53 -9.12 19.92
C LEU A 34 -34.06 -10.19 18.95
N GLU A 35 -33.56 -10.21 17.71
CA GLU A 35 -33.92 -11.20 16.70
C GLU A 35 -33.29 -12.57 16.94
N VAL A 36 -32.04 -12.62 17.42
CA VAL A 36 -31.40 -13.89 17.84
C VAL A 36 -32.14 -14.47 19.03
N TRP A 37 -32.47 -13.64 20.02
CA TRP A 37 -33.23 -14.07 21.19
C TRP A 37 -34.63 -14.54 20.85
N SER A 38 -35.35 -13.88 19.95
CA SER A 38 -36.72 -14.30 19.58
C SER A 38 -36.72 -15.65 18.85
N LYS A 39 -35.76 -15.88 17.95
CA LYS A 39 -35.61 -17.17 17.26
C LYS A 39 -35.13 -18.28 18.20
N ALA A 40 -34.23 -17.98 19.14
CA ALA A 40 -33.82 -18.93 20.18
C ALA A 40 -34.97 -19.30 21.12
N GLN A 41 -35.80 -18.32 21.52
CA GLN A 41 -37.01 -18.57 22.30
C GLN A 41 -38.03 -19.43 21.54
N ASN A 42 -38.19 -19.21 20.23
CA ASN A 42 -39.07 -20.03 19.40
C ASN A 42 -38.57 -21.48 19.31
N LEU A 43 -37.26 -21.68 19.15
CA LEU A 43 -36.64 -23.01 19.20
C LEU A 43 -36.91 -23.69 20.56
N LEU A 44 -36.70 -22.99 21.66
CA LEU A 44 -36.94 -23.50 23.02
C LEU A 44 -38.41 -23.86 23.26
N ALA A 45 -39.35 -23.01 22.82
CA ALA A 45 -40.79 -23.26 22.96
C ALA A 45 -41.23 -24.52 22.17
N LYS A 46 -40.62 -24.77 21.01
CA LYS A 46 -40.85 -25.97 20.22
C LYS A 46 -40.20 -27.22 20.81
N LEU A 47 -39.05 -27.07 21.47
CA LEU A 47 -38.41 -28.13 22.24
C LEU A 47 -39.28 -28.55 23.43
N ASP A 48 -39.86 -27.58 24.17
CA ASP A 48 -40.81 -27.84 25.25
C ASP A 48 -42.09 -28.53 24.74
N SER A 49 -42.54 -28.16 23.54
CA SER A 49 -43.70 -28.80 22.89
C SER A 49 -43.40 -30.25 22.47
N HIS A 50 -42.18 -30.52 22.01
CA HIS A 50 -41.72 -31.87 21.70
C HIS A 50 -41.64 -32.75 22.96
N LEU A 51 -41.11 -32.21 24.07
CA LEU A 51 -41.09 -32.91 25.37
C LEU A 51 -42.49 -33.24 25.91
N LYS A 52 -43.50 -32.43 25.55
CA LYS A 52 -44.92 -32.66 25.85
C LYS A 52 -45.63 -33.57 24.84
N GLY A 53 -44.93 -34.06 23.81
CA GLY A 53 -45.44 -35.00 22.82
C GLY A 53 -46.28 -34.39 21.69
N THR A 54 -46.29 -33.06 21.52
CA THR A 54 -47.14 -32.36 20.55
C THR A 54 -46.42 -31.93 19.27
N CYS A 55 -45.12 -32.19 19.14
CA CYS A 55 -44.32 -31.82 17.97
C CYS A 55 -43.45 -32.99 17.52
N THR A 56 -43.23 -33.10 16.21
CA THR A 56 -42.40 -34.16 15.60
C THR A 56 -40.92 -33.79 15.62
N LEU A 57 -40.05 -34.80 15.68
CA LEU A 57 -38.59 -34.59 15.69
C LEU A 57 -38.11 -33.89 14.40
N THR A 58 -38.74 -34.18 13.26
CA THR A 58 -38.46 -33.56 11.95
C THR A 58 -38.72 -32.05 11.95
N GLU A 59 -39.82 -31.59 12.55
CA GLU A 59 -40.11 -30.15 12.65
C GLU A 59 -39.08 -29.42 13.52
N LEU A 60 -38.62 -30.07 14.60
CA LEU A 60 -37.59 -29.53 15.48
C LEU A 60 -36.24 -29.41 14.75
N GLN A 61 -35.90 -30.42 13.94
CA GLN A 61 -34.67 -30.44 13.17
C GLN A 61 -34.65 -29.35 12.09
N ASP A 62 -35.75 -29.20 11.34
CA ASP A 62 -35.90 -28.10 10.37
C ASP A 62 -35.78 -26.72 11.03
N LEU A 63 -36.34 -26.54 12.22
CA LEU A 63 -36.24 -25.30 12.99
C LEU A 63 -34.81 -25.04 13.48
N TYR A 64 -34.11 -26.09 13.92
CA TYR A 64 -32.72 -26.03 14.31
C TYR A 64 -31.83 -25.64 13.14
N ASP A 65 -31.99 -26.28 11.98
CA ASP A 65 -31.20 -25.99 10.78
C ASP A 65 -31.46 -24.55 10.28
N ARG A 66 -32.71 -24.07 10.35
CA ARG A 66 -33.07 -22.67 10.06
C ARG A 66 -32.45 -21.69 11.06
N PHE A 67 -32.29 -22.09 12.32
CA PHE A 67 -31.66 -21.26 13.34
C PHE A 67 -30.14 -21.20 13.15
N VAL A 68 -29.50 -22.33 12.83
CA VAL A 68 -28.06 -22.40 12.51
C VAL A 68 -27.75 -21.57 11.28
N THR A 69 -28.50 -21.74 10.18
CA THR A 69 -28.32 -20.93 8.97
C THR A 69 -28.55 -19.43 9.21
N PHE A 70 -29.48 -19.07 10.10
CA PHE A 70 -29.66 -17.69 10.54
C PHE A 70 -28.46 -17.15 11.32
N LEU A 71 -27.89 -17.94 12.23
CA LEU A 71 -26.68 -17.57 12.97
C LEU A 71 -25.44 -17.47 12.06
N GLU A 72 -25.33 -18.35 11.07
CA GLU A 72 -24.29 -18.29 10.05
C GLU A 72 -24.43 -17.05 9.16
N ALA A 73 -25.66 -16.69 8.77
CA ALA A 73 -25.92 -15.46 8.01
C ALA A 73 -25.65 -14.18 8.83
N LEU A 74 -25.84 -14.24 10.15
CA LEU A 74 -25.55 -13.15 11.09
C LEU A 74 -24.07 -12.98 11.39
N ARG A 75 -23.23 -13.98 11.10
CA ARG A 75 -21.79 -13.75 11.01
C ARG A 75 -21.58 -12.86 9.78
N VAL A 76 -21.64 -11.56 10.01
CA VAL A 76 -21.01 -10.58 9.13
C VAL A 76 -19.53 -10.90 9.20
N GLU A 77 -19.04 -11.74 8.29
CA GLU A 77 -17.61 -11.92 8.14
C GLU A 77 -17.07 -10.57 7.71
N LYS A 78 -16.48 -9.86 8.68
CA LYS A 78 -15.75 -8.63 8.40
C LYS A 78 -14.71 -8.98 7.35
N LEU A 79 -14.53 -8.04 6.43
CA LEU A 79 -13.58 -8.17 5.34
C LEU A 79 -12.22 -8.71 5.85
N PRO A 80 -11.59 -9.69 5.19
CA PRO A 80 -10.37 -10.31 5.69
C PRO A 80 -9.26 -9.28 5.95
N ALA A 81 -8.44 -9.52 6.98
CA ALA A 81 -7.41 -8.59 7.45
C ALA A 81 -6.40 -8.25 6.34
N GLU A 82 -6.19 -9.19 5.43
CA GLU A 82 -5.32 -9.13 4.26
C GLU A 82 -5.72 -7.96 3.36
N PHE A 83 -7.01 -7.62 3.25
CA PHE A 83 -7.44 -6.47 2.47
C PHE A 83 -6.96 -5.13 3.05
N LEU A 84 -6.88 -5.03 4.38
CA LEU A 84 -6.28 -3.87 5.04
C LEU A 84 -4.76 -3.84 4.78
N GLU A 85 -4.10 -5.00 4.76
CA GLU A 85 -2.69 -5.09 4.39
C GLU A 85 -2.43 -4.66 2.94
N ILE A 86 -3.30 -5.02 1.99
CA ILE A 86 -3.19 -4.56 0.60
C ILE A 86 -3.19 -3.03 0.54
N LYS A 87 -4.11 -2.35 1.24
CA LYS A 87 -4.12 -0.87 1.31
C LYS A 87 -2.83 -0.31 1.91
N ARG A 88 -2.31 -0.96 2.97
CA ARG A 88 -1.07 -0.54 3.65
C ARG A 88 0.19 -0.83 2.83
N ASN A 89 0.21 -1.82 1.95
CA ASN A 89 1.40 -2.17 1.18
C ASN A 89 1.39 -1.57 -0.23
N ALA A 90 0.22 -1.29 -0.81
CA ALA A 90 0.11 -0.75 -2.17
C ALA A 90 0.86 0.58 -2.37
N HIS A 91 0.88 1.46 -1.37
CA HIS A 91 1.59 2.74 -1.47
C HIS A 91 3.12 2.61 -1.37
N LYS A 92 3.62 1.48 -0.86
CA LYS A 92 5.06 1.21 -0.72
C LYS A 92 5.67 0.70 -2.02
N VAL A 93 4.82 0.21 -2.95
CA VAL A 93 5.29 -0.26 -4.26
C VAL A 93 5.56 0.91 -5.19
N MET A 94 6.83 1.09 -5.52
CA MET A 94 7.36 2.13 -6.39
C MET A 94 7.23 1.77 -7.88
N ARG A 95 7.72 2.69 -8.72
CA ARG A 95 7.48 2.79 -10.17
C ARG A 95 7.69 1.53 -11.04
N PRO A 96 8.59 0.56 -10.77
CA PRO A 96 8.72 -0.62 -11.63
C PRO A 96 7.57 -1.63 -11.52
N TYR A 97 6.70 -1.52 -10.50
CA TYR A 97 5.56 -2.43 -10.31
C TYR A 97 4.25 -1.69 -9.97
N HIS A 98 4.25 -0.36 -10.16
CA HIS A 98 3.19 0.50 -9.67
C HIS A 98 1.88 0.29 -10.43
N SER A 99 1.93 0.16 -11.77
CA SER A 99 0.70 0.01 -12.56
C SER A 99 0.06 -1.35 -12.31
N GLN A 100 0.87 -2.42 -12.23
CA GLN A 100 0.41 -3.76 -11.87
C GLN A 100 -0.22 -3.77 -10.48
N THR A 101 0.41 -3.10 -9.51
CA THR A 101 -0.13 -2.93 -8.16
C THR A 101 -1.50 -2.27 -8.17
N LEU A 102 -1.69 -1.18 -8.92
CA LEU A 102 -2.98 -0.49 -9.00
C LEU A 102 -4.08 -1.37 -9.57
N GLN A 103 -3.78 -2.14 -10.63
CA GLN A 103 -4.75 -3.07 -11.22
C GLN A 103 -5.11 -4.19 -10.27
N LEU A 104 -4.13 -4.76 -9.59
CA LEU A 104 -4.32 -5.83 -8.62
C LEU A 104 -5.17 -5.36 -7.41
N VAL A 105 -4.87 -4.18 -6.87
CA VAL A 105 -5.68 -3.55 -5.81
C VAL A 105 -7.11 -3.28 -6.28
N SER A 106 -7.30 -2.84 -7.53
CA SER A 106 -8.62 -2.62 -8.12
C SER A 106 -9.43 -3.92 -8.16
N GLN A 107 -8.83 -5.01 -8.63
CA GLN A 107 -9.47 -6.32 -8.67
C GLN A 107 -9.83 -6.85 -7.27
N CYS A 108 -8.92 -6.73 -6.30
CA CYS A 108 -9.20 -7.08 -4.91
C CYS A 108 -10.35 -6.26 -4.31
N ARG A 109 -10.47 -4.97 -4.67
CA ARG A 109 -11.60 -4.11 -4.23
C ARG A 109 -12.93 -4.60 -4.79
N THR A 110 -12.96 -5.02 -6.05
CA THR A 110 -14.18 -5.57 -6.66
C THR A 110 -14.61 -6.85 -5.95
N LEU A 111 -13.67 -7.78 -5.70
CA LEU A 111 -13.95 -9.02 -4.98
C LEU A 111 -14.44 -8.76 -3.54
N ALA A 112 -13.74 -7.89 -2.81
CA ALA A 112 -14.13 -7.47 -1.47
C ALA A 112 -15.52 -6.81 -1.43
N GLY A 113 -15.83 -5.95 -2.40
CA GLY A 113 -17.14 -5.31 -2.51
C GLY A 113 -18.25 -6.31 -2.79
N TYR A 114 -17.99 -7.33 -3.62
CA TYR A 114 -18.93 -8.42 -3.86
C TYR A 114 -19.16 -9.26 -2.60
N PHE A 115 -18.08 -9.63 -1.91
CA PHE A 115 -18.17 -10.38 -0.66
C PHE A 115 -19.02 -9.66 0.40
N LEU A 116 -18.80 -8.36 0.59
CA LEU A 116 -19.61 -7.55 1.53
C LEU A 116 -21.10 -7.48 1.14
N LYS A 117 -21.41 -7.50 -0.16
CA LYS A 117 -22.78 -7.36 -0.65
C LYS A 117 -23.59 -8.66 -0.50
N TYR A 118 -22.94 -9.80 -0.69
CA TYR A 118 -23.61 -11.11 -0.75
C TYR A 118 -23.32 -12.00 0.48
N ASN A 119 -22.39 -11.61 1.35
CA ASN A 119 -22.00 -12.24 2.63
C ASN A 119 -22.06 -13.77 2.62
N ASN A 120 -21.42 -14.39 1.62
CA ASN A 120 -21.46 -15.84 1.44
C ASN A 120 -20.21 -16.49 2.05
N ALA A 121 -20.37 -17.17 3.18
CA ALA A 121 -19.26 -17.82 3.90
C ALA A 121 -18.51 -18.85 3.05
N LYS A 122 -19.18 -19.50 2.09
CA LYS A 122 -18.54 -20.45 1.14
C LYS A 122 -17.48 -19.80 0.25
N ASN A 123 -17.54 -18.47 0.13
CA ASN A 123 -16.70 -17.67 -0.75
C ASN A 123 -15.56 -16.97 0.00
N LEU A 124 -15.47 -17.15 1.33
CA LEU A 124 -14.43 -16.56 2.16
C LEU A 124 -13.06 -17.16 1.85
N GLU A 125 -12.93 -18.48 1.79
CA GLU A 125 -11.64 -19.15 1.62
C GLU A 125 -10.94 -18.73 0.32
N ALA A 126 -11.70 -18.67 -0.78
CA ALA A 126 -11.20 -18.20 -2.06
C ALA A 126 -10.79 -16.71 -2.04
N LEU A 127 -11.53 -15.88 -1.30
CA LEU A 127 -11.19 -14.47 -1.11
C LEU A 127 -9.90 -14.32 -0.31
N VAL A 128 -9.75 -15.06 0.79
CA VAL A 128 -8.55 -15.06 1.62
C VAL A 128 -7.34 -15.47 0.79
N ALA A 129 -7.41 -16.59 0.06
CA ALA A 129 -6.33 -17.03 -0.81
C ALA A 129 -5.93 -15.97 -1.86
N ALA A 130 -6.91 -15.33 -2.51
CA ALA A 130 -6.66 -14.26 -3.47
C ALA A 130 -6.02 -13.02 -2.82
N LEU A 131 -6.47 -12.62 -1.63
CA LEU A 131 -5.94 -11.47 -0.90
C LEU A 131 -4.53 -11.75 -0.35
N GLU A 132 -4.26 -12.96 0.16
CA GLU A 132 -2.92 -13.36 0.61
C GLU A 132 -1.92 -13.36 -0.54
N ALA A 133 -2.29 -13.93 -1.69
CA ALA A 133 -1.44 -13.93 -2.88
C ALA A 133 -1.16 -12.48 -3.35
N ALA A 134 -2.17 -11.60 -3.30
CA ALA A 134 -2.03 -10.19 -3.58
C ALA A 134 -1.07 -9.48 -2.60
N VAL A 135 -1.20 -9.72 -1.29
CA VAL A 135 -0.28 -9.18 -0.28
C VAL A 135 1.15 -9.65 -0.54
N ASN A 136 1.34 -10.93 -0.86
CA ASN A 136 2.66 -11.48 -1.17
C ASN A 136 3.28 -10.81 -2.41
N ALA A 137 2.50 -10.60 -3.47
CA ALA A 137 2.97 -9.88 -4.66
C ALA A 137 3.44 -8.45 -4.33
N LEU A 138 2.72 -7.73 -3.47
CA LEU A 138 3.11 -6.38 -3.03
C LEU A 138 4.38 -6.39 -2.17
N LYS A 139 4.53 -7.39 -1.30
CA LYS A 139 5.74 -7.57 -0.47
C LYS A 139 6.96 -7.84 -1.36
N GLU A 140 6.85 -8.77 -2.31
CA GLU A 140 7.92 -9.08 -3.27
C GLU A 140 8.26 -7.89 -4.17
N ALA A 141 7.26 -7.14 -4.63
CA ALA A 141 7.47 -5.92 -5.41
C ALA A 141 8.23 -4.86 -4.59
N THR A 142 7.86 -4.67 -3.32
CA THR A 142 8.55 -3.74 -2.41
C THR A 142 9.99 -4.18 -2.14
N ASN A 143 10.20 -5.47 -1.91
CA ASN A 143 11.55 -6.04 -1.70
C ASN A 143 12.43 -5.92 -2.95
N ALA A 144 11.86 -6.11 -4.14
CA ALA A 144 12.56 -5.92 -5.40
C ALA A 144 13.10 -4.49 -5.54
N ILE A 145 12.35 -3.49 -5.05
CA ILE A 145 12.76 -2.08 -5.11
C ILE A 145 13.98 -1.79 -4.23
N ASN A 146 14.05 -2.40 -3.04
CA ASN A 146 15.19 -2.23 -2.14
C ASN A 146 16.48 -2.87 -2.68
N LYS A 147 16.38 -3.72 -3.71
CA LYS A 147 17.50 -4.41 -4.36
C LYS A 147 17.84 -3.83 -5.75
N ILE A 148 17.31 -2.65 -6.11
CA ILE A 148 17.60 -1.98 -7.39
C ILE A 148 19.03 -1.41 -7.36
N GLU A 149 20.02 -2.29 -7.41
CA GLU A 149 21.36 -1.97 -7.92
C GLU A 149 21.47 -2.30 -9.41
N GLN A 150 20.56 -3.13 -9.94
CA GLN A 150 20.65 -3.68 -11.30
C GLN A 150 19.54 -3.26 -12.26
N HIS A 151 18.53 -2.48 -11.82
CA HIS A 151 17.43 -2.01 -12.67
C HIS A 151 16.76 -3.09 -13.56
N THR A 152 16.81 -4.34 -13.11
CA THR A 152 16.21 -5.50 -13.79
C THR A 152 14.89 -5.90 -13.11
N GLU A 153 14.00 -6.58 -13.84
CA GLU A 153 12.82 -7.18 -13.23
C GLU A 153 13.24 -8.28 -12.24
N SER A 154 12.71 -8.22 -11.02
CA SER A 154 12.81 -9.30 -10.05
C SER A 154 11.95 -10.48 -10.49
N ALA A 155 12.58 -11.62 -10.77
CA ALA A 155 11.90 -12.87 -11.08
C ALA A 155 10.91 -13.29 -9.96
N ALA A 156 11.24 -13.00 -8.69
CA ALA A 156 10.38 -13.28 -7.55
C ALA A 156 9.10 -12.42 -7.59
N ALA A 157 9.23 -11.12 -7.87
CA ALA A 157 8.07 -10.23 -8.01
C ALA A 157 7.19 -10.63 -9.20
N VAL A 158 7.79 -10.93 -10.35
CA VAL A 158 7.05 -11.38 -11.55
C VAL A 158 6.26 -12.66 -11.25
N LYS A 159 6.89 -13.66 -10.62
CA LYS A 159 6.21 -14.90 -10.22
C LYS A 159 5.09 -14.64 -9.22
N ALA A 160 5.30 -13.75 -8.25
CA ALA A 160 4.29 -13.43 -7.24
C ALA A 160 3.07 -12.71 -7.85
N PHE A 161 3.27 -11.77 -8.79
CA PHE A 161 2.18 -11.14 -9.53
C PHE A 161 1.41 -12.15 -10.40
N ALA A 162 2.09 -13.08 -11.07
CA ALA A 162 1.44 -14.13 -11.84
C ALA A 162 0.58 -15.05 -10.95
N ASN A 163 1.10 -15.45 -9.79
CA ASN A 163 0.35 -16.25 -8.82
C ASN A 163 -0.88 -15.49 -8.29
N ALA A 164 -0.71 -14.22 -7.91
CA ALA A 164 -1.83 -13.40 -7.44
C ALA A 164 -2.92 -13.23 -8.49
N ARG A 165 -2.54 -13.05 -9.77
CA ARG A 165 -3.50 -13.01 -10.89
C ARG A 165 -4.28 -14.32 -11.00
N ALA A 166 -3.61 -15.45 -10.90
CA ALA A 166 -4.25 -16.76 -10.99
C ALA A 166 -5.25 -16.99 -9.84
N GLU A 167 -4.89 -16.68 -8.60
CA GLU A 167 -5.79 -16.82 -7.45
C GLU A 167 -6.98 -15.85 -7.49
N ILE A 168 -6.75 -14.60 -7.92
CA ILE A 168 -7.82 -13.62 -8.15
C ILE A 168 -8.78 -14.12 -9.24
N GLU A 169 -8.27 -14.70 -10.33
CA GLU A 169 -9.11 -15.24 -11.41
C GLU A 169 -9.95 -16.43 -10.93
N LYS A 170 -9.37 -17.34 -10.13
CA LYS A 170 -10.13 -18.43 -9.49
C LYS A 170 -11.25 -17.88 -8.61
N CYS A 171 -10.97 -16.85 -7.80
CA CYS A 171 -11.98 -16.23 -6.95
C CYS A 171 -13.10 -15.57 -7.77
N PHE A 172 -12.78 -14.90 -8.88
CA PHE A 172 -13.81 -14.36 -9.78
C PHE A 172 -14.70 -15.46 -10.39
N LYS A 173 -14.12 -16.60 -10.78
CA LYS A 173 -14.88 -17.75 -11.31
C LYS A 173 -15.82 -18.32 -10.24
N GLN A 174 -15.33 -18.49 -9.01
CA GLN A 174 -16.15 -18.97 -7.90
C GLN A 174 -17.29 -18.01 -7.52
N TYR A 175 -17.16 -16.73 -7.86
CA TYR A 175 -18.19 -15.71 -7.61
C TYR A 175 -19.15 -15.55 -8.81
N ASP A 176 -19.02 -16.40 -9.85
CA ASP A 176 -19.72 -16.29 -11.12
C ASP A 176 -19.58 -14.90 -11.79
N LEU A 177 -18.45 -14.23 -11.53
CA LEU A 177 -18.12 -12.89 -12.01
C LEU A 177 -17.28 -12.93 -13.28
N GLU A 178 -17.51 -13.90 -14.16
CA GLU A 178 -16.70 -14.07 -15.37
C GLU A 178 -16.92 -12.96 -16.41
N SER A 179 -18.06 -12.26 -16.33
CA SER A 179 -18.31 -11.05 -17.10
C SER A 179 -17.20 -10.01 -16.83
N GLY A 180 -16.48 -9.63 -17.88
CA GLY A 180 -15.32 -8.74 -17.79
C GLY A 180 -13.96 -9.42 -17.55
N ALA A 181 -13.87 -10.76 -17.54
CA ALA A 181 -12.57 -11.45 -17.40
C ALA A 181 -11.57 -11.05 -18.50
N SER A 182 -12.04 -10.97 -19.76
CA SER A 182 -11.21 -10.52 -20.89
C SER A 182 -10.67 -9.10 -20.70
N GLU A 183 -11.50 -8.19 -20.20
CA GLU A 183 -11.10 -6.80 -19.95
C GLU A 183 -10.11 -6.70 -18.78
N ARG A 184 -10.35 -7.42 -17.68
CA ARG A 184 -9.42 -7.49 -16.54
C ARG A 184 -8.06 -8.06 -16.94
N SER A 185 -8.06 -9.09 -17.79
CA SER A 185 -6.84 -9.67 -18.37
C SER A 185 -6.07 -8.64 -19.19
N LYS A 186 -6.73 -7.96 -20.13
CA LYS A 186 -6.14 -6.90 -20.96
C LYS A 186 -5.60 -5.75 -20.12
N ASN A 187 -6.33 -5.31 -19.10
CA ASN A 187 -5.91 -4.21 -18.22
C ASN A 187 -4.65 -4.58 -17.43
N MET A 188 -4.54 -5.83 -16.97
CA MET A 188 -3.33 -6.32 -16.30
C MET A 188 -2.13 -6.40 -17.25
N GLU A 189 -2.33 -6.90 -18.48
CA GLU A 189 -1.29 -6.94 -19.52
C GLU A 189 -0.80 -5.54 -19.91
N MET A 190 -1.71 -4.58 -20.07
CA MET A 190 -1.36 -3.18 -20.32
C MET A 190 -0.57 -2.58 -19.14
N ALA A 191 -0.96 -2.89 -17.91
CA ALA A 191 -0.23 -2.44 -16.72
C ALA A 191 1.18 -3.04 -16.64
N GLN A 192 1.34 -4.32 -16.94
CA GLN A 192 2.64 -4.98 -17.03
C GLN A 192 3.51 -4.35 -18.11
N LYS A 193 2.96 -4.13 -19.32
CA LYS A 193 3.68 -3.47 -20.41
C LYS A 193 4.13 -2.06 -20.02
N LYS A 194 3.24 -1.28 -19.40
CA LYS A 194 3.54 0.08 -18.94
C LYS A 194 4.65 0.12 -17.89
N ASP A 195 4.66 -0.84 -16.98
CA ASP A 195 5.70 -0.96 -15.96
C ASP A 195 7.04 -1.40 -16.58
N LYS A 196 7.01 -2.33 -17.56
CA LYS A 196 8.19 -2.75 -18.32
C LYS A 196 8.79 -1.61 -19.15
N GLU A 197 7.96 -0.88 -19.89
CA GLU A 197 8.39 0.30 -20.66
C GLU A 197 9.05 1.36 -19.76
N ARG A 198 8.53 1.55 -18.54
CA ARG A 198 9.14 2.47 -17.57
C ARG A 198 10.48 1.96 -17.05
N LEU A 199 10.60 0.66 -16.78
CA LEU A 199 11.86 0.05 -16.39
C LEU A 199 12.91 0.20 -17.51
N GLU A 200 12.52 -0.03 -18.76
CA GLU A 200 13.36 0.21 -19.94
C GLU A 200 13.74 1.69 -20.10
N GLN A 201 12.81 2.62 -19.84
CA GLN A 201 13.13 4.06 -19.82
C GLN A 201 14.10 4.44 -18.69
N LEU A 202 13.99 3.81 -17.52
CA LEU A 202 14.95 4.00 -16.43
C LEU A 202 16.31 3.42 -16.85
N ASN A 203 16.35 2.19 -17.36
CA ASN A 203 17.55 1.56 -17.88
C ASN A 203 18.22 2.40 -18.96
N THR A 204 17.48 2.91 -19.93
CA THR A 204 18.07 3.76 -20.97
C THR A 204 18.59 5.09 -20.41
N ARG A 205 18.00 5.65 -19.36
CA ARG A 205 18.53 6.85 -18.69
C ARG A 205 19.78 6.58 -17.86
N PHE A 206 19.89 5.42 -17.22
CA PHE A 206 21.04 5.05 -16.39
C PHE A 206 22.18 4.40 -17.20
N SER A 207 21.86 3.62 -18.24
CA SER A 207 22.82 3.01 -19.18
C SER A 207 23.33 4.01 -20.22
N LYS A 208 22.57 5.07 -20.53
CA LYS A 208 23.17 6.33 -20.98
C LYS A 208 23.83 6.99 -19.78
N GLY A 209 24.86 6.35 -19.22
CA GLY A 209 25.89 7.10 -18.53
C GLY A 209 26.31 8.22 -19.46
N ASP A 210 26.51 9.42 -18.92
CA ASP A 210 26.94 10.61 -19.64
C ASP A 210 28.00 10.26 -20.69
N THR A 211 27.55 9.99 -21.91
CA THR A 211 28.37 9.63 -23.06
C THR A 211 28.70 10.88 -23.85
N SER A 212 28.19 12.03 -23.43
CA SER A 212 29.01 13.23 -23.50
C SER A 212 30.19 13.02 -22.56
N LYS A 213 31.31 12.53 -23.09
CA LYS A 213 32.60 13.08 -22.66
C LYS A 213 32.39 14.59 -22.66
N PRO A 214 32.38 15.27 -21.51
CA PRO A 214 32.27 16.71 -21.53
C PRO A 214 33.53 17.14 -22.26
N ALA A 215 33.35 17.88 -23.37
CA ALA A 215 34.46 18.49 -24.08
C ALA A 215 35.28 19.24 -23.04
N SER A 216 36.48 18.73 -22.71
CA SER A 216 37.40 19.30 -21.71
C SER A 216 36.69 20.04 -20.57
N LEU A 217 36.22 19.31 -19.56
CA LEU A 217 35.57 19.89 -18.37
C LEU A 217 36.33 21.11 -17.85
N SER A 218 35.80 22.31 -18.10
CA SER A 218 36.26 23.52 -17.46
C SER A 218 35.74 23.51 -16.03
N LEU A 219 36.43 22.77 -15.16
CA LEU A 219 36.13 22.74 -13.73
C LEU A 219 36.16 24.17 -13.17
N ILE A 220 35.04 24.59 -12.60
CA ILE A 220 34.89 25.88 -11.94
C ILE A 220 34.99 25.64 -10.43
N LYS A 221 35.81 26.47 -9.77
CA LYS A 221 35.90 26.52 -8.32
C LYS A 221 34.77 27.38 -7.77
N VAL A 222 33.81 26.78 -7.08
CA VAL A 222 32.69 27.46 -6.42
C VAL A 222 32.98 27.54 -4.93
N THR A 223 33.23 28.75 -4.42
CA THR A 223 33.41 29.01 -2.98
C THR A 223 32.08 29.39 -2.37
N LEU A 224 31.56 28.58 -1.44
CA LEU A 224 30.39 28.90 -0.64
C LEU A 224 30.81 29.61 0.65
N LYS A 225 30.24 30.78 0.88
CA LYS A 225 30.38 31.56 2.11
C LYS A 225 29.08 31.48 2.90
N VAL A 226 29.15 31.02 4.13
CA VAL A 226 28.00 30.96 5.05
C VAL A 226 28.35 31.78 6.28
N ASN A 227 27.45 32.69 6.69
CA ASN A 227 27.69 33.52 7.86
C ASN A 227 27.96 32.65 9.11
N GLY A 228 29.06 32.94 9.80
CA GLY A 228 29.46 32.22 11.02
C GLY A 228 30.05 30.82 10.80
N LYS A 229 30.33 30.43 9.55
CA LYS A 229 30.90 29.12 9.21
C LYS A 229 32.10 29.26 8.27
N PRO A 230 33.02 28.28 8.23
CA PRO A 230 34.16 28.33 7.33
C PRO A 230 33.72 28.26 5.86
N ASP A 231 34.37 29.07 5.02
CA ASP A 231 34.19 29.05 3.57
C ASP A 231 34.61 27.68 3.02
N VAL A 232 33.79 27.12 2.13
CA VAL A 232 34.08 25.82 1.49
C VAL A 232 34.05 25.92 -0.02
N THR A 233 35.12 25.45 -0.65
CA THR A 233 35.28 25.46 -2.10
C THR A 233 35.00 24.08 -2.67
N TYR A 234 34.14 24.04 -3.68
CA TYR A 234 33.83 22.86 -4.47
C TYR A 234 34.39 23.04 -5.88
N GLU A 235 35.02 22.01 -6.42
CA GLU A 235 35.30 21.92 -7.85
C GLU A 235 34.09 21.25 -8.52
N THR A 236 33.41 21.97 -9.39
CA THR A 236 32.20 21.52 -10.07
C THR A 236 32.21 21.92 -11.53
N GLU A 237 31.37 21.28 -12.32
CA GLU A 237 31.16 21.66 -13.72
C GLU A 237 30.36 22.96 -13.80
N ASP A 238 30.53 23.70 -14.89
CA ASP A 238 29.80 24.93 -15.16
C ASP A 238 28.28 24.68 -15.37
N THR A 239 27.92 23.47 -15.82
CA THR A 239 26.54 22.97 -15.95
C THR A 239 25.91 22.52 -14.63
N THR A 240 26.69 22.39 -13.55
CA THR A 240 26.20 21.88 -12.26
C THR A 240 25.11 22.79 -11.72
N ALA A 241 23.98 22.22 -11.30
CA ALA A 241 22.90 22.96 -10.67
C ALA A 241 23.27 23.36 -9.23
N LEU A 242 22.86 24.55 -8.81
CA LEU A 242 23.11 25.03 -7.44
C LEU A 242 22.49 24.16 -6.36
N SER A 243 21.36 23.52 -6.65
CA SER A 243 20.72 22.53 -5.77
C SER A 243 21.63 21.35 -5.45
N ALA A 244 22.45 20.88 -6.40
CA ALA A 244 23.40 19.79 -6.17
C ALA A 244 24.52 20.22 -5.20
N ILE A 245 24.99 21.46 -5.34
CA ILE A 245 26.00 22.06 -4.44
C ILE A 245 25.41 22.23 -3.03
N LEU A 246 24.16 22.72 -2.93
CA LEU A 246 23.44 22.84 -1.66
C LEU A 246 23.29 21.49 -0.97
N TRP A 247 22.89 20.47 -1.72
CA TRP A 247 22.69 19.13 -1.19
C TRP A 247 24.00 18.53 -0.66
N LYS A 248 25.10 18.71 -1.41
CA LYS A 248 26.43 18.28 -0.97
C LYS A 248 26.89 18.99 0.31
N ARG A 249 26.59 20.28 0.45
CA ARG A 249 26.87 21.02 1.69
C ARG A 249 25.97 20.57 2.85
N ALA A 250 24.71 20.31 2.56
CA ALA A 250 23.71 19.90 3.54
C ALA A 250 23.89 18.49 4.11
N GLN A 251 24.63 17.60 3.41
CA GLN A 251 25.00 16.30 3.97
C GLN A 251 25.73 16.42 5.32
N ASN A 252 26.55 17.48 5.47
CA ASN A 252 27.25 17.75 6.72
C ASN A 252 26.45 18.68 7.65
N GLU A 253 25.54 19.48 7.09
CA GLU A 253 24.78 20.50 7.83
C GLU A 253 23.33 20.59 7.32
N PRO A 254 22.42 19.70 7.79
CA PRO A 254 21.06 19.59 7.26
C PRO A 254 20.21 20.87 7.34
N SER A 255 20.52 21.75 8.31
CA SER A 255 19.82 23.03 8.49
C SER A 255 19.95 23.97 7.28
N LEU A 256 20.96 23.76 6.42
CA LEU A 256 21.18 24.59 5.24
C LEU A 256 20.22 24.30 4.07
N LEU A 257 19.47 23.18 4.09
CA LEU A 257 18.52 22.84 3.02
C LEU A 257 17.39 23.87 2.85
N GLN A 258 17.10 24.65 3.90
CA GLN A 258 16.06 25.68 3.90
C GLN A 258 16.59 27.05 3.44
N GLY A 259 17.91 27.19 3.27
CA GLY A 259 18.54 28.44 2.86
C GLY A 259 18.37 28.77 1.38
N HIS A 260 18.86 29.93 0.98
CA HIS A 260 18.94 30.36 -0.43
C HIS A 260 20.32 30.88 -0.79
N PHE A 261 20.66 30.80 -2.08
CA PHE A 261 21.89 31.38 -2.60
C PHE A 261 21.72 32.86 -2.93
N GLU A 262 22.78 33.60 -2.63
CA GLU A 262 22.98 34.99 -3.00
C GLU A 262 24.34 35.14 -3.71
N HIS A 263 24.41 36.08 -4.63
CA HIS A 263 25.62 36.36 -5.40
C HIS A 263 25.77 37.85 -5.67
N ILE A 264 27.02 38.32 -5.75
CA ILE A 264 27.33 39.70 -6.13
C ILE A 264 27.73 39.70 -7.61
N ALA A 265 26.83 40.16 -8.47
CA ALA A 265 27.13 40.25 -9.91
C ALA A 265 28.29 41.24 -10.16
N SER A 266 29.13 40.95 -11.17
CA SER A 266 30.27 41.81 -11.54
C SER A 266 29.79 43.25 -11.78
N GLY A 267 30.36 44.22 -11.05
CA GLY A 267 30.01 45.64 -11.14
C GLY A 267 28.85 46.10 -10.26
N LYS A 268 28.17 45.20 -9.52
CA LYS A 268 27.12 45.56 -8.55
C LYS A 268 27.66 45.50 -7.11
N ARG A 269 27.14 46.37 -6.24
CA ARG A 269 27.45 46.37 -4.79
C ARG A 269 26.50 45.51 -3.96
N GLU A 270 25.34 45.16 -4.51
CA GLU A 270 24.28 44.43 -3.81
C GLU A 270 24.28 42.94 -4.14
N ARG A 271 23.84 42.14 -3.17
CA ARG A 271 23.66 40.69 -3.30
C ARG A 271 22.30 40.41 -3.92
N GLU A 272 22.28 39.61 -4.97
CA GLU A 272 21.06 39.16 -5.63
C GLU A 272 20.78 37.70 -5.30
N ARG A 273 19.52 37.38 -5.00
CA ARG A 273 19.07 36.02 -4.75
C ARG A 273 19.07 35.21 -6.05
N ILE A 274 19.64 34.01 -6.00
CA ILE A 274 19.69 33.07 -7.12
C ILE A 274 18.81 31.85 -6.81
N GLY A 275 18.05 31.40 -7.82
CA GLY A 275 17.27 30.17 -7.72
C GLY A 275 18.13 28.91 -7.67
N HIS A 276 17.68 27.91 -6.92
CA HIS A 276 18.38 26.63 -6.77
C HIS A 276 18.52 25.83 -8.07
N ASN A 277 17.68 26.11 -9.07
CA ASN A 277 17.72 25.45 -10.37
C ASN A 277 18.72 26.08 -11.35
N ASN A 278 19.33 27.20 -10.97
CA ASN A 278 20.32 27.86 -11.81
C ASN A 278 21.60 27.03 -11.87
N GLN A 279 22.31 27.13 -12.98
CA GLN A 279 23.60 26.47 -13.21
C GLN A 279 24.76 27.38 -12.82
N VAL A 280 25.90 26.81 -12.42
CA VAL A 280 27.11 27.56 -12.04
C VAL A 280 27.57 28.55 -13.12
N LYS A 281 27.43 28.22 -14.40
CA LYS A 281 27.77 29.10 -15.54
C LYS A 281 26.92 30.37 -15.63
N GLN A 282 25.71 30.34 -15.07
CA GLN A 282 24.78 31.47 -15.06
C GLN A 282 25.15 32.50 -13.97
N ILE A 283 26.15 32.19 -13.16
CA ILE A 283 26.65 33.04 -12.08
C ILE A 283 27.81 33.84 -12.66
N GLY A 284 27.71 35.17 -12.64
CA GLY A 284 28.79 36.04 -13.09
C GLY A 284 30.05 35.86 -12.26
N GLY A 285 31.23 35.96 -12.86
CA GLY A 285 32.50 35.86 -12.12
C GLY A 285 33.71 35.95 -13.03
N THR A 286 34.84 36.38 -12.47
CA THR A 286 36.11 36.49 -13.19
C THR A 286 36.81 35.13 -13.26
N GLY A 287 37.07 34.64 -14.48
CA GLY A 287 37.79 33.38 -14.71
C GLY A 287 37.01 32.12 -14.32
N SER A 288 37.70 31.12 -13.79
CA SER A 288 37.17 29.80 -13.37
C SER A 288 36.76 29.74 -11.89
N THR A 289 36.56 30.88 -11.23
CA THR A 289 36.13 30.92 -9.82
C THR A 289 34.78 31.63 -9.67
N ARG A 290 33.90 31.11 -8.80
CA ARG A 290 32.60 31.70 -8.43
C ARG A 290 32.49 31.77 -6.91
N ILE A 291 31.93 32.86 -6.38
CA ILE A 291 31.74 33.05 -4.94
C ILE A 291 30.25 33.18 -4.68
N LEU A 292 29.67 32.26 -3.91
CA LEU A 292 28.27 32.28 -3.53
C LEU A 292 28.13 32.47 -2.04
N TYR A 293 27.11 33.21 -1.64
CA TYR A 293 26.71 33.36 -0.26
C TYR A 293 25.49 32.49 -0.03
N LEU A 294 25.55 31.60 0.96
CA LEU A 294 24.41 30.77 1.33
C LEU A 294 23.85 31.32 2.63
N VAL A 295 22.64 31.88 2.54
CA VAL A 295 21.92 32.47 3.66
C VAL A 295 20.96 31.40 4.20
N SER A 296 21.17 31.00 5.45
CA SER A 296 20.22 30.14 6.16
C SER A 296 18.91 30.90 6.36
N ALA A 297 17.78 30.21 6.21
CA ALA A 297 16.51 30.67 6.76
C ALA A 297 16.58 30.75 8.29
#